data_AF-B3JFC8-F1
#
_entry.id   AF-B3JFC8-F1
#
_cell.length_a   1.000
_cell.length_b   1.000
_cell.length_c   1.000
_cell.angle_alpha   90.00
_cell.angle_beta   90.00
_cell.angle_gamma   90.00
#
_symmetry.space_group_name_H-M   'P 1'
#
loop_
_entity.id
_entity.type
_entity.pdbx_description
1 polymer ?
#
loop_
_entity_poly.entity_id
_entity_poly.type
_entity_poly.pdbx_seq_one_letter_code
_entity_poly.pdbx_strand_id
1 'polypeptide(L)'
;MDIDYMDGYRIFTFNPQTFPDPAALNRDLHIRGFHSAWMIDPGAKVDSTYFVYKSGTANDVWVKTAQGKEFHGDAWPGACAFPDFTQPKTVRWWADLYKDFLDKGVDGVWNDVNEPQISNTPTGTMPEDNKHLGGDKIPAGPHLKYHNVYGYLMVKASREGIMKARPQNRPFILTRSNFLGGQRFAATWTGDNASWVSHMTMSVPMILTLGLSGQPFSGADVGGFLFNPDADLFGRWMALGAFYPFSRGHACAGTINKEPWAFGQKVEDVSRMALERRYVLLPYYYTLLHEASETGMPIMRPVFFADPKDTLLRAEEQAFLIGENLLVVPEWAQNPALPKGIWRNLSLIPGDDKDSYQAKLKIRGGAIIPTGKIIQNTNEKSLDPLTLLVCLDEKGEAHGTLYWDEGDNWSFKDGNYSFQHFTAIRTADNKVQVKITQKKGKYITENNDMAIVKIITDKGIYQASGNLVEGIEVQL
;
A
#
# COMPACT_ATOMS: atom_id res chain seq x y z
N MET A 1 -2.26 -12.78 7.90
CA MET A 1 -2.63 -14.18 8.09
C MET A 1 -3.31 -14.66 6.82
N ASP A 2 -2.71 -15.68 6.20
CA ASP A 2 -3.21 -16.36 4.99
C ASP A 2 -4.18 -17.49 5.37
N ILE A 3 -4.79 -18.16 4.39
CA ILE A 3 -5.95 -19.07 4.50
C ILE A 3 -5.89 -20.15 5.58
N ASP A 4 -4.71 -20.60 6.02
CA ASP A 4 -4.54 -21.66 7.01
C ASP A 4 -5.13 -21.34 8.38
N TYR A 5 -5.46 -20.06 8.61
CA TYR A 5 -6.14 -19.65 9.83
C TYR A 5 -7.60 -20.11 9.91
N MET A 6 -8.24 -20.41 8.78
CA MET A 6 -9.66 -20.76 8.72
C MET A 6 -9.91 -22.23 9.11
N ASP A 7 -11.05 -22.53 9.74
CA ASP A 7 -11.46 -23.90 10.03
C ASP A 7 -11.95 -24.63 8.77
N GLY A 8 -11.05 -25.39 8.14
CA GLY A 8 -11.32 -26.10 6.90
C GLY A 8 -11.64 -25.15 5.75
N TYR A 9 -10.93 -24.02 5.68
CA TYR A 9 -11.08 -22.94 4.69
C TYR A 9 -12.47 -22.29 4.65
N ARG A 10 -13.21 -22.35 5.77
CA ARG A 10 -14.49 -21.66 5.94
C ARG A 10 -14.26 -20.21 6.35
N ILE A 11 -14.67 -19.25 5.51
CA ILE A 11 -14.54 -17.82 5.80
C ILE A 11 -15.19 -17.42 7.13
N PHE A 12 -14.68 -16.37 7.78
CA PHE A 12 -15.16 -15.92 9.11
C PHE A 12 -15.09 -16.98 10.23
N THR A 13 -14.24 -17.99 10.09
CA THR A 13 -13.92 -18.94 11.17
C THR A 13 -12.43 -18.88 11.50
N PHE A 14 -12.06 -19.45 12.65
CA PHE A 14 -10.68 -19.66 13.05
C PHE A 14 -10.47 -21.14 13.37
N ASN A 15 -9.37 -21.71 12.89
CA ASN A 15 -9.04 -23.11 13.10
C ASN A 15 -8.78 -23.35 14.60
N PRO A 16 -9.57 -24.21 15.27
CA PRO A 16 -9.47 -24.39 16.71
C PRO A 16 -8.20 -25.11 17.16
N GLN A 17 -7.40 -25.68 16.24
CA GLN A 17 -6.14 -26.35 16.56
C GLN A 17 -4.94 -25.44 16.34
N THR A 18 -4.88 -24.75 15.20
CA THR A 18 -3.72 -23.92 14.83
C THR A 18 -3.89 -22.44 15.21
N PHE A 19 -5.12 -21.95 15.32
CA PHE A 19 -5.47 -20.58 15.74
C PHE A 19 -6.58 -20.57 16.82
N PRO A 20 -6.38 -21.27 17.96
CA PRO A 20 -7.41 -21.46 18.98
C PRO A 20 -7.87 -20.16 19.66
N ASP A 21 -6.98 -19.16 19.77
CA ASP A 21 -7.27 -17.87 20.40
C ASP A 21 -6.77 -16.70 19.54
N PRO A 22 -7.53 -16.31 18.49
CA PRO A 22 -7.17 -15.19 17.62
C PRO A 22 -7.16 -13.85 18.36
N ALA A 23 -7.93 -13.71 19.45
CA ALA A 23 -7.95 -12.49 20.24
C ALA A 23 -6.65 -12.31 21.04
N ALA A 24 -6.12 -13.38 21.63
CA ALA A 24 -4.80 -13.35 22.26
C ALA A 24 -3.70 -13.06 21.24
N LEU A 25 -3.74 -13.69 20.06
CA LEU A 25 -2.75 -13.45 19.00
C LEU A 25 -2.73 -11.98 18.58
N ASN A 26 -3.88 -11.39 18.30
CA ASN A 26 -3.95 -9.98 17.89
C ASN A 26 -3.52 -9.04 19.02
N ARG A 27 -3.89 -9.32 20.27
CA ARG A 27 -3.41 -8.55 21.43
C ARG A 27 -1.89 -8.59 21.54
N ASP A 28 -1.27 -9.75 21.34
CA ASP A 28 0.19 -9.88 21.37
C ASP A 28 0.87 -9.10 20.23
N LEU A 29 0.27 -9.08 19.04
CA LEU A 29 0.71 -8.25 17.92
C LEU A 29 0.60 -6.76 18.26
N HIS A 30 -0.53 -6.31 18.80
CA HIS A 30 -0.75 -4.91 19.18
C HIS A 30 0.23 -4.44 20.25
N ILE A 31 0.53 -5.25 21.26
CA ILE A 31 1.54 -4.95 22.30
C ILE A 31 2.92 -4.71 21.67
N ARG A 32 3.23 -5.40 20.57
CA ARG A 32 4.50 -5.26 19.83
C ARG A 32 4.46 -4.17 18.76
N GLY A 33 3.37 -3.42 18.65
CA GLY A 33 3.19 -2.37 17.64
C GLY A 33 2.88 -2.89 16.23
N PHE A 34 2.45 -4.14 16.10
CA PHE A 34 1.97 -4.70 14.83
C PHE A 34 0.46 -4.55 14.70
N HIS A 35 0.00 -4.54 13.45
CA HIS A 35 -1.41 -4.63 13.08
C HIS A 35 -1.62 -5.88 12.22
N SER A 36 -2.80 -6.48 12.33
CA SER A 36 -3.11 -7.76 11.69
C SER A 36 -4.00 -7.58 10.45
N ALA A 37 -3.63 -8.24 9.35
CA ALA A 37 -4.46 -8.34 8.14
C ALA A 37 -4.80 -9.80 7.84
N TRP A 38 -6.07 -10.11 7.57
CA TRP A 38 -6.56 -11.49 7.45
C TRP A 38 -7.32 -11.69 6.13
N MET A 39 -7.01 -12.78 5.42
CA MET A 39 -7.64 -13.11 4.13
C MET A 39 -9.13 -13.48 4.30
N ILE A 40 -9.99 -13.05 3.38
CA ILE A 40 -11.40 -13.44 3.30
C ILE A 40 -11.77 -13.61 1.82
N ASP A 41 -12.17 -14.82 1.46
CA ASP A 41 -12.56 -15.18 0.10
C ASP A 41 -14.06 -14.99 -0.13
N PRO A 42 -14.55 -14.92 -1.39
CA PRO A 42 -15.98 -14.83 -1.66
C PRO A 42 -16.71 -16.17 -1.46
N GLY A 43 -16.03 -17.31 -1.51
CA GLY A 43 -16.66 -18.63 -1.50
C GLY A 43 -17.05 -19.07 -0.09
N ALA A 44 -18.35 -19.27 0.15
CA ALA A 44 -18.84 -19.89 1.39
C ALA A 44 -19.04 -21.40 1.17
N LYS A 45 -18.32 -22.23 1.92
CA LYS A 45 -18.45 -23.71 1.85
C LYS A 45 -19.92 -24.15 1.95
N VAL A 46 -20.35 -25.03 1.05
CA VAL A 46 -21.70 -25.62 1.08
C VAL A 46 -21.77 -26.64 2.23
N ASP A 47 -22.27 -26.19 3.37
CA ASP A 47 -22.39 -26.97 4.60
C ASP A 47 -23.58 -26.42 5.42
N SER A 48 -24.67 -27.17 5.49
CA SER A 48 -25.91 -26.74 6.16
C SER A 48 -25.76 -26.46 7.66
N THR A 49 -24.67 -26.93 8.28
CA THR A 49 -24.35 -26.70 9.69
C THR A 49 -23.47 -25.46 9.90
N TYR A 50 -22.79 -24.99 8.85
CA TYR A 50 -21.90 -23.84 8.88
C TYR A 50 -22.69 -22.53 8.83
N PHE A 51 -22.46 -21.64 9.80
CA PHE A 51 -23.31 -20.47 10.04
C PHE A 51 -23.37 -19.47 8.88
N VAL A 52 -22.26 -19.25 8.15
CA VAL A 52 -22.24 -18.33 7.00
C VAL A 52 -23.12 -18.89 5.88
N TYR A 53 -22.93 -20.17 5.52
CA TYR A 53 -23.75 -20.81 4.50
C TYR A 53 -25.23 -20.87 4.91
N LYS A 54 -25.52 -21.34 6.13
CA LYS A 54 -26.88 -21.41 6.66
C LYS A 54 -27.59 -20.05 6.65
N SER A 55 -26.92 -18.99 7.12
CA SER A 55 -27.50 -17.64 7.16
C SER A 55 -27.66 -17.03 5.77
N GLY A 56 -26.69 -17.24 4.86
CA GLY A 56 -26.79 -16.73 3.49
C GLY A 56 -27.90 -17.43 2.69
N THR A 57 -28.09 -18.75 2.87
CA THR A 57 -29.22 -19.48 2.26
C THR A 57 -30.56 -18.99 2.81
N ALA A 58 -30.66 -18.75 4.12
CA ALA A 58 -31.86 -18.20 4.74
C ALA A 58 -32.21 -16.78 4.23
N ASN A 59 -31.20 -16.00 3.83
CA ASN A 59 -31.38 -14.65 3.27
C ASN A 59 -31.42 -14.62 1.72
N ASP A 60 -31.29 -15.78 1.08
CA ASP A 60 -31.28 -15.93 -0.38
C ASP A 60 -30.25 -15.00 -1.05
N VAL A 61 -29.00 -15.04 -0.56
CA VAL A 61 -27.93 -14.10 -0.98
C VAL A 61 -27.05 -14.61 -2.13
N TRP A 62 -27.23 -15.85 -2.55
CA TRP A 62 -26.32 -16.52 -3.49
C TRP A 62 -26.62 -16.21 -4.95
N VAL A 63 -25.56 -16.15 -5.77
CA VAL A 63 -25.66 -16.17 -7.23
C VAL A 63 -26.39 -17.44 -7.69
N LYS A 64 -27.19 -17.31 -8.75
CA LYS A 64 -28.00 -18.41 -9.27
C LYS A 64 -27.41 -18.98 -10.57
N THR A 65 -27.71 -20.25 -10.86
CA THR A 65 -27.49 -20.82 -12.19
C THR A 65 -28.48 -20.24 -13.21
N ALA A 66 -28.29 -20.53 -14.50
CA ALA A 66 -29.26 -20.15 -15.54
C ALA A 66 -30.68 -20.70 -15.27
N GLN A 67 -30.81 -21.85 -14.59
CA GLN A 67 -32.08 -22.46 -14.20
C GLN A 67 -32.67 -21.88 -12.90
N GLY A 68 -32.03 -20.89 -12.29
CA GLY A 68 -32.50 -20.22 -11.08
C GLY A 68 -32.20 -20.97 -9.77
N LYS A 69 -31.40 -22.05 -9.82
CA LYS A 69 -30.92 -22.75 -8.62
C LYS A 69 -29.72 -22.01 -8.03
N GLU A 70 -29.37 -22.29 -6.78
CA GLU A 70 -28.10 -21.83 -6.22
C GLU A 70 -26.92 -22.35 -7.06
N PHE A 71 -25.99 -21.47 -7.40
CA PHE A 71 -24.78 -21.87 -8.10
C PHE A 71 -23.71 -22.34 -7.10
N HIS A 72 -23.16 -23.53 -7.36
CA HIS A 72 -22.02 -24.10 -6.62
C HIS A 72 -20.81 -24.24 -7.53
N GLY A 73 -19.66 -23.75 -7.07
CA GLY A 73 -18.38 -23.91 -7.74
C GLY A 73 -17.29 -24.29 -6.74
N ASP A 74 -16.23 -24.95 -7.20
CA ASP A 74 -15.14 -25.41 -6.33
C ASP A 74 -14.16 -24.27 -6.03
N ALA A 75 -13.84 -24.08 -4.75
CA ALA A 75 -12.76 -23.21 -4.26
C ALA A 75 -11.98 -23.93 -3.14
N TRP A 76 -11.24 -23.21 -2.30
CA TRP A 76 -10.42 -23.80 -1.24
C TRP A 76 -11.13 -24.84 -0.35
N PRO A 77 -12.35 -24.61 0.18
CA PRO A 77 -13.03 -25.59 1.02
C PRO A 77 -13.79 -26.68 0.22
N GLY A 78 -13.59 -26.78 -1.10
CA GLY A 78 -14.40 -27.58 -2.03
C GLY A 78 -15.60 -26.80 -2.56
N ALA A 79 -16.76 -27.45 -2.66
CA ALA A 79 -17.98 -26.84 -3.17
C ALA A 79 -18.38 -25.60 -2.34
N CYS A 80 -18.50 -24.45 -3.00
CA CYS A 80 -18.86 -23.16 -2.42
C CYS A 80 -20.07 -22.54 -3.10
N ALA A 81 -20.88 -21.82 -2.33
CA ALA A 81 -21.80 -20.82 -2.84
C ALA A 81 -21.15 -19.43 -2.83
N PHE A 82 -21.55 -18.58 -3.78
CA PHE A 82 -20.94 -17.26 -4.00
C PHE A 82 -21.98 -16.15 -3.78
N PRO A 83 -21.71 -15.16 -2.92
CA PRO A 83 -22.62 -14.05 -2.68
C PRO A 83 -22.88 -13.22 -3.93
N ASP A 84 -24.14 -12.90 -4.20
CA ASP A 84 -24.53 -11.95 -5.23
C ASP A 84 -24.47 -10.51 -4.68
N PHE A 85 -23.29 -9.90 -4.77
CA PHE A 85 -23.06 -8.53 -4.30
C PHE A 85 -23.80 -7.45 -5.13
N THR A 86 -24.56 -7.81 -6.17
CA THR A 86 -25.47 -6.87 -6.84
C THR A 86 -26.70 -6.56 -6.00
N GLN A 87 -26.99 -7.40 -4.99
CA GLN A 87 -28.18 -7.28 -4.15
C GLN A 87 -27.88 -6.54 -2.85
N PRO A 88 -28.63 -5.48 -2.49
CA PRO A 88 -28.47 -4.76 -1.22
C PRO A 88 -28.69 -5.63 0.03
N LYS A 89 -29.49 -6.70 -0.06
CA LYS A 89 -29.65 -7.68 1.03
C LYS A 89 -28.37 -8.49 1.25
N THR A 90 -27.68 -8.88 0.19
CA THR A 90 -26.40 -9.59 0.26
C THR A 90 -25.32 -8.71 0.85
N VAL A 91 -25.25 -7.43 0.44
CA VAL A 91 -24.29 -6.47 1.01
C VAL A 91 -24.50 -6.30 2.52
N ARG A 92 -25.76 -6.15 2.98
CA ARG A 92 -26.07 -6.06 4.43
C ARG A 92 -25.71 -7.33 5.18
N TRP A 93 -26.06 -8.50 4.63
CA TRP A 93 -25.70 -9.79 5.22
C TRP A 93 -24.19 -9.97 5.34
N TRP A 94 -23.44 -9.65 4.27
CA TRP A 94 -21.97 -9.71 4.28
C TRP A 94 -21.37 -8.76 5.30
N ALA A 95 -21.89 -7.53 5.37
CA ALA A 95 -21.45 -6.52 6.34
C ALA A 95 -21.62 -6.97 7.80
N ASP A 96 -22.69 -7.73 8.10
CA ASP A 96 -22.96 -8.23 9.45
C ASP A 96 -21.97 -9.30 9.91
N LEU A 97 -21.30 -10.01 9.00
CA LEU A 97 -20.30 -11.04 9.33
C LEU A 97 -19.01 -10.45 9.93
N TYR A 98 -18.72 -9.17 9.66
CA TYR A 98 -17.47 -8.54 10.11
C TYR A 98 -17.45 -8.22 11.60
N LYS A 99 -18.61 -8.05 12.25
CA LYS A 99 -18.63 -7.63 13.66
C LYS A 99 -17.86 -8.61 14.55
N ASP A 100 -18.28 -9.87 14.56
CA ASP A 100 -17.69 -10.89 15.44
C ASP A 100 -16.24 -11.21 15.06
N PHE A 101 -15.90 -11.05 13.77
CA PHE A 101 -14.56 -11.24 13.25
C PHE A 101 -13.60 -10.13 13.72
N LEU A 102 -14.01 -8.86 13.62
CA LEU A 102 -13.22 -7.71 14.06
C LEU A 102 -13.16 -7.58 15.58
N ASP A 103 -14.16 -8.10 16.31
CA ASP A 103 -14.15 -8.20 17.78
C ASP A 103 -13.01 -9.10 18.30
N LYS A 104 -12.34 -9.87 17.41
CA LYS A 104 -11.10 -10.61 17.72
C LYS A 104 -9.83 -9.78 17.60
N GLY A 105 -9.91 -8.47 17.37
CA GLY A 105 -8.74 -7.60 17.23
C GLY A 105 -8.13 -7.59 15.82
N VAL A 106 -8.87 -8.02 14.81
CA VAL A 106 -8.46 -7.90 13.41
C VAL A 106 -8.43 -6.42 13.01
N ASP A 107 -7.38 -5.95 12.32
CA ASP A 107 -7.20 -4.54 11.94
C ASP A 107 -7.50 -4.27 10.46
N GLY A 108 -7.12 -5.21 9.60
CA GLY A 108 -7.31 -5.13 8.17
C GLY A 108 -7.78 -6.46 7.57
N VAL A 109 -8.31 -6.38 6.35
CA VAL A 109 -8.85 -7.53 5.63
C VAL A 109 -8.24 -7.61 4.24
N TRP A 110 -8.03 -8.82 3.76
CA TRP A 110 -7.52 -9.07 2.41
C TRP A 110 -8.56 -9.89 1.65
N ASN A 111 -9.25 -9.30 0.67
CA ASN A 111 -10.15 -10.04 -0.22
C ASN A 111 -9.38 -10.63 -1.39
N ASP A 112 -9.42 -11.95 -1.49
CA ASP A 112 -8.67 -12.70 -2.48
C ASP A 112 -9.56 -13.71 -3.20
N VAL A 113 -9.04 -14.29 -4.29
CA VAL A 113 -9.75 -15.21 -5.19
C VAL A 113 -11.12 -14.70 -5.64
N ASN A 114 -11.23 -13.37 -5.72
CA ASN A 114 -12.48 -12.64 -5.86
C ASN A 114 -12.76 -12.11 -7.27
N GLU A 115 -12.16 -12.71 -8.29
CA GLU A 115 -12.56 -12.52 -9.68
C GLU A 115 -14.04 -12.85 -9.99
N PRO A 116 -14.68 -13.92 -9.45
CA PRO A 116 -14.21 -14.97 -8.53
C PRO A 116 -13.50 -16.12 -9.25
N GLN A 117 -12.43 -16.62 -8.62
CA GLN A 117 -11.73 -17.82 -9.09
C GLN A 117 -12.54 -19.07 -8.72
N ILE A 118 -12.78 -19.93 -9.69
CA ILE A 118 -13.50 -21.19 -9.50
C ILE A 118 -12.76 -22.33 -10.20
N SER A 119 -12.32 -23.29 -9.39
CA SER A 119 -11.67 -24.50 -9.86
C SER A 119 -12.61 -25.33 -10.73
N ASN A 120 -12.03 -26.10 -11.66
CA ASN A 120 -12.74 -27.08 -12.48
C ASN A 120 -13.86 -26.51 -13.39
N THR A 121 -13.82 -25.21 -13.70
CA THR A 121 -14.65 -24.60 -14.75
C THR A 121 -13.81 -24.36 -16.02
N PRO A 122 -14.42 -24.33 -17.22
CA PRO A 122 -13.67 -24.13 -18.47
C PRO A 122 -12.84 -22.85 -18.53
N THR A 123 -13.26 -21.81 -17.81
CA THR A 123 -12.65 -20.47 -17.82
C THR A 123 -12.01 -20.08 -16.48
N GLY A 124 -12.02 -20.97 -15.48
CA GLY A 124 -11.50 -20.67 -14.15
C GLY A 124 -12.36 -19.69 -13.33
N THR A 125 -13.61 -19.45 -13.73
CA THR A 125 -14.55 -18.50 -13.07
C THR A 125 -16.00 -18.95 -13.22
N MET A 126 -16.96 -18.15 -12.76
CA MET A 126 -18.39 -18.43 -12.88
C MET A 126 -18.84 -18.54 -14.34
N PRO A 127 -19.73 -19.50 -14.68
CA PRO A 127 -20.39 -19.54 -15.97
C PRO A 127 -21.04 -18.20 -16.33
N GLU A 128 -20.87 -17.76 -17.57
CA GLU A 128 -21.35 -16.45 -18.04
C GLU A 128 -22.86 -16.27 -17.89
N ASP A 129 -23.63 -17.35 -17.97
CA ASP A 129 -25.09 -17.40 -17.89
C ASP A 129 -25.64 -17.56 -16.46
N ASN A 130 -24.77 -17.66 -15.45
CA ASN A 130 -25.17 -17.51 -14.05
C ASN A 130 -25.89 -16.17 -13.87
N LYS A 131 -26.89 -16.13 -12.99
CA LYS A 131 -27.78 -14.99 -12.82
C LYS A 131 -27.47 -14.24 -11.52
N HIS A 132 -27.22 -12.95 -11.67
CA HIS A 132 -27.30 -11.97 -10.60
C HIS A 132 -28.69 -11.36 -10.61
N LEU A 133 -29.34 -11.30 -9.44
CA LEU A 133 -30.73 -10.85 -9.34
C LEU A 133 -30.86 -9.33 -9.35
N GLY A 134 -29.77 -8.60 -9.09
CA GLY A 134 -29.80 -7.15 -9.01
C GLY A 134 -30.60 -6.64 -7.80
N GLY A 135 -30.56 -5.34 -7.59
CA GLY A 135 -31.29 -4.67 -6.54
C GLY A 135 -31.04 -3.17 -6.54
N ASP A 136 -31.97 -2.42 -5.97
CA ASP A 136 -32.02 -0.96 -6.04
C ASP A 136 -31.86 -0.44 -7.48
N LYS A 137 -30.69 0.13 -7.80
CA LYS A 137 -30.37 0.72 -9.11
C LYS A 137 -29.55 -0.23 -10.00
N ILE A 138 -29.21 -1.42 -9.51
CA ILE A 138 -28.46 -2.43 -10.25
C ILE A 138 -29.47 -3.42 -10.85
N PRO A 139 -29.65 -3.48 -12.18
CA PRO A 139 -30.61 -4.40 -12.79
C PRO A 139 -30.21 -5.87 -12.60
N ALA A 140 -31.15 -6.81 -12.74
CA ALA A 140 -30.80 -8.22 -12.88
C ALA A 140 -30.01 -8.47 -14.18
N GLY A 141 -29.24 -9.55 -14.24
CA GLY A 141 -28.52 -9.92 -15.46
C GLY A 141 -27.60 -11.12 -15.32
N PRO A 142 -27.03 -11.59 -16.44
CA PRO A 142 -26.07 -12.68 -16.45
C PRO A 142 -24.74 -12.26 -15.81
N HIS A 143 -23.94 -13.22 -15.34
CA HIS A 143 -22.63 -13.01 -14.76
C HIS A 143 -21.70 -12.31 -15.76
N LEU A 144 -21.85 -12.58 -17.06
CA LEU A 144 -21.14 -11.87 -18.12
C LEU A 144 -21.19 -10.33 -17.97
N LYS A 145 -22.31 -9.79 -17.48
CA LYS A 145 -22.49 -8.35 -17.26
C LYS A 145 -21.75 -7.84 -16.01
N TYR A 146 -21.58 -8.69 -15.01
CA TYR A 146 -21.10 -8.33 -13.67
C TYR A 146 -19.71 -8.88 -13.34
N HIS A 147 -19.14 -9.71 -14.20
CA HIS A 147 -17.88 -10.42 -13.99
C HIS A 147 -16.77 -9.46 -13.51
N ASN A 148 -16.46 -8.44 -14.30
CA ASN A 148 -15.40 -7.47 -13.99
C ASN A 148 -15.67 -6.60 -12.75
N VAL A 149 -16.90 -6.56 -12.23
CA VAL A 149 -17.25 -5.79 -11.03
C VAL A 149 -17.53 -6.67 -9.82
N TYR A 150 -17.38 -7.99 -9.90
CA TYR A 150 -17.64 -8.88 -8.77
C TYR A 150 -16.70 -8.58 -7.59
N GLY A 151 -15.39 -8.56 -7.82
CA GLY A 151 -14.39 -8.19 -6.80
C GLY A 151 -14.56 -6.75 -6.29
N TYR A 152 -14.87 -5.81 -7.18
CA TYR A 152 -15.20 -4.42 -6.83
C TYR A 152 -16.42 -4.33 -5.88
N LEU A 153 -17.48 -5.09 -6.14
CA LEU A 153 -18.68 -5.09 -5.31
C LEU A 153 -18.44 -5.81 -3.97
N MET A 154 -17.66 -6.90 -3.98
CA MET A 154 -17.25 -7.58 -2.75
C MET A 154 -16.47 -6.64 -1.84
N VAL A 155 -15.43 -5.98 -2.35
CA VAL A 155 -14.57 -5.13 -1.51
C VAL A 155 -15.31 -3.89 -0.98
N LYS A 156 -16.26 -3.37 -1.77
CA LYS A 156 -17.18 -2.33 -1.30
C LYS A 156 -18.04 -2.83 -0.13
N ALA A 157 -18.63 -4.02 -0.24
CA ALA A 157 -19.41 -4.63 0.82
C ALA A 157 -18.56 -4.92 2.07
N SER A 158 -17.31 -5.39 1.89
CA SER A 158 -16.36 -5.59 2.98
C SER A 158 -16.07 -4.29 3.72
N ARG A 159 -15.85 -3.19 2.99
CA ARG A 159 -15.64 -1.87 3.60
C ARG A 159 -16.86 -1.39 4.38
N GLU A 160 -18.07 -1.58 3.84
CA GLU A 160 -19.31 -1.26 4.54
C GLU A 160 -19.42 -2.04 5.87
N GLY A 161 -19.09 -3.33 5.86
CA GLY A 161 -19.04 -4.17 7.07
C GLY A 161 -18.03 -3.67 8.11
N ILE A 162 -16.79 -3.41 7.68
CA ILE A 162 -15.73 -2.93 8.57
C ILE A 162 -16.09 -1.56 9.15
N MET A 163 -16.59 -0.63 8.33
CA MET A 163 -17.01 0.69 8.80
C MET A 163 -18.23 0.62 9.71
N LYS A 164 -19.13 -0.34 9.52
CA LYS A 164 -20.27 -0.58 10.43
C LYS A 164 -19.79 -1.09 11.79
N ALA A 165 -18.86 -2.03 11.80
CA ALA A 165 -18.34 -2.66 13.01
C ALA A 165 -17.36 -1.75 13.79
N ARG A 166 -16.55 -0.95 13.09
CA ARG A 166 -15.54 -0.06 13.66
C ARG A 166 -15.61 1.34 13.02
N PRO A 167 -16.67 2.13 13.29
CA PRO A 167 -16.94 3.39 12.58
C PRO A 167 -15.91 4.50 12.84
N GLN A 168 -15.14 4.40 13.93
CA GLN A 168 -14.18 5.43 14.32
C GLN A 168 -12.83 5.31 13.62
N ASN A 169 -12.51 4.13 13.06
CA ASN A 169 -11.21 3.86 12.46
C ASN A 169 -11.27 3.87 10.93
N ARG A 170 -10.15 4.18 10.29
CA ARG A 170 -9.97 4.10 8.84
C ARG A 170 -9.75 2.63 8.47
N PRO A 171 -10.58 2.03 7.60
CA PRO A 171 -10.40 0.63 7.24
C PRO A 171 -9.22 0.45 6.28
N PHE A 172 -8.38 -0.56 6.55
CA PHE A 172 -7.43 -1.09 5.57
C PHE A 172 -8.01 -2.37 4.93
N ILE A 173 -8.14 -2.35 3.61
CA ILE A 173 -8.53 -3.53 2.84
C ILE A 173 -7.59 -3.66 1.65
N LEU A 174 -7.15 -4.88 1.38
CA LEU A 174 -6.43 -5.28 0.17
C LEU A 174 -7.38 -6.12 -0.68
N THR A 175 -7.42 -5.93 -2.00
CA THR A 175 -8.22 -6.79 -2.91
C THR A 175 -7.40 -7.26 -4.10
N ARG A 176 -7.64 -8.48 -4.59
CA ARG A 176 -7.00 -9.00 -5.81
C ARG A 176 -7.70 -8.44 -7.05
N SER A 177 -8.94 -8.87 -7.24
CA SER A 177 -9.79 -8.40 -8.31
C SER A 177 -10.41 -7.06 -7.95
N ASN A 178 -10.43 -6.15 -8.91
CA ASN A 178 -11.01 -4.83 -8.74
C ASN A 178 -11.45 -4.25 -10.09
N PHE A 179 -12.09 -3.07 -10.04
CA PHE A 179 -12.50 -2.32 -11.23
C PHE A 179 -12.20 -0.83 -11.08
N LEU A 180 -12.33 -0.06 -12.16
CA LEU A 180 -12.16 1.40 -12.13
C LEU A 180 -13.10 2.03 -11.08
N GLY A 181 -12.52 2.79 -10.16
CA GLY A 181 -13.23 3.38 -9.02
C GLY A 181 -13.16 2.55 -7.73
N GLY A 182 -12.50 1.39 -7.76
CA GLY A 182 -12.26 0.52 -6.62
C GLY A 182 -11.23 1.02 -5.62
N GLN A 183 -10.33 1.92 -6.04
CA GLN A 183 -9.33 2.57 -5.17
C GLN A 183 -9.94 3.29 -3.97
N ARG A 184 -11.22 3.69 -4.07
CA ARG A 184 -11.98 4.31 -2.98
C ARG A 184 -12.20 3.37 -1.81
N PHE A 185 -12.07 2.06 -2.04
CA PHE A 185 -12.44 1.04 -1.07
C PHE A 185 -11.26 0.22 -0.58
N ALA A 186 -10.24 0.00 -1.41
CA ALA A 186 -9.10 -0.86 -1.07
C ALA A 186 -7.80 -0.54 -1.82
N ALA A 187 -6.69 -0.94 -1.20
CA ALA A 187 -5.42 -1.15 -1.88
C ALA A 187 -5.47 -2.40 -2.78
N THR A 188 -4.48 -2.56 -3.66
CA THR A 188 -4.33 -3.76 -4.50
C THR A 188 -2.89 -4.23 -4.48
N TRP A 189 -2.63 -5.44 -4.94
CA TRP A 189 -1.30 -5.86 -5.36
C TRP A 189 -1.34 -6.46 -6.76
N THR A 190 -0.19 -6.75 -7.35
CA THR A 190 -0.07 -7.24 -8.74
C THR A 190 -0.41 -8.73 -8.93
N GLY A 191 -0.99 -9.38 -7.92
CA GLY A 191 -1.31 -10.80 -7.94
C GLY A 191 -0.09 -11.71 -7.73
N ASP A 192 -0.31 -12.99 -8.03
CA ASP A 192 0.60 -14.11 -7.77
C ASP A 192 1.78 -14.10 -8.76
N ASN A 193 2.81 -13.32 -8.44
CA ASN A 193 4.04 -13.24 -9.22
C ASN A 193 4.99 -14.44 -8.94
N ALA A 194 5.98 -14.64 -9.80
CA ALA A 194 7.00 -15.66 -9.65
C ALA A 194 8.30 -15.06 -9.11
N SER A 195 9.09 -15.90 -8.42
CA SER A 195 10.43 -15.59 -7.93
C SER A 195 11.46 -15.54 -9.08
N TRP A 196 11.23 -14.68 -10.07
CA TRP A 196 12.07 -14.48 -11.25
C TRP A 196 12.49 -13.01 -11.40
N VAL A 197 13.70 -12.78 -11.93
CA VAL A 197 14.19 -11.42 -12.23
C VAL A 197 13.21 -10.66 -13.13
N SER A 198 12.61 -11.32 -14.12
CA SER A 198 11.62 -10.70 -15.01
C SER A 198 10.36 -10.21 -14.30
N HIS A 199 9.91 -10.87 -13.23
CA HIS A 199 8.77 -10.42 -12.44
C HIS A 199 9.17 -9.29 -11.48
N MET A 200 10.39 -9.34 -10.94
CA MET A 200 10.95 -8.22 -10.17
C MET A 200 11.01 -6.95 -11.02
N THR A 201 11.54 -7.01 -12.24
CA THR A 201 11.63 -5.83 -13.10
C THR A 201 10.25 -5.39 -13.62
N MET A 202 9.37 -6.33 -13.99
CA MET A 202 8.00 -6.05 -14.44
C MET A 202 7.11 -5.40 -13.38
N SER A 203 7.43 -5.58 -12.09
CA SER A 203 6.70 -4.91 -11.01
C SER A 203 6.68 -3.38 -11.16
N VAL A 204 7.74 -2.76 -11.69
CA VAL A 204 7.82 -1.30 -11.87
C VAL A 204 6.77 -0.80 -12.87
N PRO A 205 6.76 -1.25 -14.15
CA PRO A 205 5.72 -0.83 -15.09
C PRO A 205 4.30 -1.21 -14.64
N MET A 206 4.11 -2.34 -13.95
CA MET A 206 2.79 -2.71 -13.43
C MET A 206 2.27 -1.73 -12.38
N ILE A 207 3.09 -1.37 -11.40
CA ILE A 207 2.69 -0.43 -10.33
C ILE A 207 2.52 0.99 -10.89
N LEU A 208 3.38 1.41 -11.83
CA LEU A 208 3.20 2.69 -12.54
C LEU A 208 1.87 2.73 -13.30
N THR A 209 1.52 1.66 -14.00
CA THR A 209 0.27 1.55 -14.76
C THR A 209 -0.95 1.56 -13.84
N LEU A 210 -0.89 0.88 -12.69
CA LEU A 210 -1.93 0.92 -11.67
C LEU A 210 -2.14 2.35 -11.14
N GLY A 211 -1.04 3.06 -10.85
CA GLY A 211 -1.09 4.48 -10.46
C GLY A 211 -1.77 5.35 -11.51
N LEU A 212 -1.35 5.25 -12.78
CA LEU A 212 -1.95 5.97 -13.91
C LEU A 212 -3.43 5.59 -14.15
N SER A 213 -3.82 4.37 -13.76
CA SER A 213 -5.19 3.86 -13.82
C SER A 213 -6.03 4.23 -12.58
N GLY A 214 -5.52 5.08 -11.69
CA GLY A 214 -6.22 5.61 -10.53
C GLY A 214 -6.09 4.77 -9.26
N GLN A 215 -5.18 3.80 -9.21
CA GLN A 215 -4.90 2.96 -8.04
C GLN A 215 -3.53 3.33 -7.44
N PRO A 216 -3.45 4.36 -6.58
CA PRO A 216 -2.17 4.88 -6.07
C PRO A 216 -1.52 3.97 -5.03
N PHE A 217 -2.29 3.12 -4.37
CA PHE A 217 -1.83 2.23 -3.31
C PHE A 217 -1.75 0.79 -3.83
N SER A 218 -0.65 0.51 -4.52
CA SER A 218 -0.35 -0.78 -5.15
C SER A 218 1.08 -1.23 -4.89
N GLY A 219 1.32 -2.53 -5.04
CA GLY A 219 2.62 -3.16 -4.81
C GLY A 219 2.70 -4.55 -5.44
N ALA A 220 3.88 -5.14 -5.44
CA ALA A 220 4.10 -6.54 -5.81
C ALA A 220 4.64 -7.33 -4.61
N ASP A 221 4.41 -8.64 -4.61
CA ASP A 221 4.95 -9.51 -3.56
C ASP A 221 6.47 -9.61 -3.70
N VAL A 222 7.16 -9.06 -2.70
CA VAL A 222 8.62 -8.96 -2.68
C VAL A 222 9.21 -10.35 -2.47
N GLY A 223 10.13 -10.73 -3.36
CA GLY A 223 10.71 -12.08 -3.41
C GLY A 223 9.92 -13.06 -4.30
N GLY A 224 8.71 -12.69 -4.74
CA GLY A 224 7.83 -13.52 -5.57
C GLY A 224 6.95 -14.48 -4.78
N PHE A 225 5.68 -14.60 -5.14
CA PHE A 225 4.73 -15.53 -4.51
C PHE A 225 5.09 -16.99 -4.83
N LEU A 226 5.18 -17.33 -6.13
CA LEU A 226 5.50 -18.67 -6.63
C LEU A 226 7.01 -18.91 -6.70
N PHE A 227 7.40 -20.19 -6.64
CA PHE A 227 8.79 -20.68 -6.78
C PHE A 227 9.75 -20.11 -5.72
N ASN A 228 11.06 -20.34 -5.88
CA ASN A 228 12.06 -19.99 -4.88
C ASN A 228 13.08 -19.00 -5.46
N PRO A 229 13.27 -17.81 -4.86
CA PRO A 229 14.36 -16.92 -5.23
C PRO A 229 15.67 -17.45 -4.63
N ASP A 230 16.80 -17.07 -5.22
CA ASP A 230 18.07 -17.12 -4.49
C ASP A 230 18.24 -15.87 -3.61
N ALA A 231 19.30 -15.85 -2.80
CA ALA A 231 19.62 -14.76 -1.90
C ALA A 231 19.82 -13.42 -2.65
N ASP A 232 20.38 -13.46 -3.86
CA ASP A 232 20.69 -12.25 -4.64
C ASP A 232 19.40 -11.61 -5.18
N LEU A 233 18.52 -12.41 -5.77
CA LEU A 233 17.22 -11.95 -6.24
C LEU A 233 16.37 -11.41 -5.10
N PHE A 234 16.32 -12.10 -3.95
CA PHE A 234 15.55 -11.62 -2.80
C PHE A 234 16.10 -10.29 -2.28
N GLY A 235 17.43 -10.16 -2.14
CA GLY A 235 18.06 -8.90 -1.72
C GLY A 235 17.78 -7.73 -2.67
N ARG A 236 17.89 -7.95 -3.98
CA ARG A 236 17.54 -6.93 -5.01
C ARG A 236 16.08 -6.53 -4.92
N TRP A 237 15.19 -7.51 -4.71
CA TRP A 237 13.76 -7.23 -4.61
C TRP A 237 13.40 -6.51 -3.32
N MET A 238 14.05 -6.80 -2.18
CA MET A 238 13.86 -6.03 -0.95
C MET A 238 14.29 -4.56 -1.12
N ALA A 239 15.44 -4.32 -1.76
CA ALA A 239 15.93 -2.98 -2.06
C ALA A 239 15.01 -2.19 -3.00
N LEU A 240 14.34 -2.86 -3.95
CA LEU A 240 13.34 -2.25 -4.83
C LEU A 240 11.99 -2.06 -4.13
N GLY A 241 11.46 -3.14 -3.55
CA GLY A 241 10.10 -3.24 -3.02
C GLY A 241 9.86 -2.41 -1.77
N ALA A 242 10.91 -2.01 -1.06
CA ALA A 242 10.81 -1.00 -0.01
C ALA A 242 10.30 0.36 -0.51
N PHE A 243 10.38 0.64 -1.81
CA PHE A 243 9.86 1.87 -2.43
C PHE A 243 8.45 1.75 -3.03
N TYR A 244 7.83 0.57 -3.04
CA TYR A 244 6.45 0.46 -3.51
C TYR A 244 5.48 1.22 -2.58
N PRO A 245 4.40 1.83 -3.09
CA PRO A 245 3.36 2.40 -2.24
C PRO A 245 2.87 1.38 -1.19
N PHE A 246 2.51 0.18 -1.64
CA PHE A 246 2.25 -0.99 -0.79
C PHE A 246 3.45 -1.95 -0.84
N SER A 247 4.10 -2.20 0.30
CA SER A 247 5.29 -3.05 0.38
C SER A 247 4.99 -4.26 1.27
N ARG A 248 5.03 -5.47 0.67
CA ARG A 248 4.70 -6.74 1.35
C ARG A 248 5.64 -7.85 0.88
N GLY A 249 6.20 -8.61 1.82
CA GLY A 249 6.77 -9.93 1.55
C GLY A 249 5.67 -10.99 1.65
N HIS A 250 5.57 -11.88 0.66
CA HIS A 250 4.57 -12.95 0.61
C HIS A 250 5.08 -14.13 -0.20
N ALA A 251 4.68 -15.34 0.17
CA ALA A 251 5.13 -16.58 -0.44
C ALA A 251 4.00 -17.61 -0.37
N CYS A 252 3.86 -18.44 -1.40
CA CYS A 252 2.90 -19.53 -1.39
C CYS A 252 3.39 -20.72 -0.55
N ALA A 253 2.45 -21.49 -0.01
CA ALA A 253 2.76 -22.76 0.64
C ALA A 253 3.58 -23.69 -0.28
N GLY A 254 4.50 -24.45 0.30
CA GLY A 254 5.38 -25.38 -0.42
C GLY A 254 6.62 -24.75 -1.05
N THR A 255 6.85 -23.44 -0.89
CA THR A 255 8.11 -22.78 -1.23
C THR A 255 9.05 -22.72 -0.03
N ILE A 256 10.32 -22.32 -0.25
CA ILE A 256 11.25 -22.04 0.84
C ILE A 256 10.78 -20.86 1.69
N ASN A 257 11.30 -20.76 2.91
CA ASN A 257 11.16 -19.58 3.75
C ASN A 257 11.64 -18.32 3.03
N LYS A 258 10.84 -17.25 3.08
CA LYS A 258 11.13 -15.96 2.42
C LYS A 258 11.04 -14.75 3.37
N GLU A 259 11.23 -14.98 4.67
CA GLU A 259 11.40 -13.89 5.61
C GLU A 259 12.69 -13.11 5.31
N PRO A 260 12.78 -11.81 5.65
CA PRO A 260 13.98 -11.00 5.40
C PRO A 260 15.30 -11.57 5.93
N TRP A 261 15.25 -12.41 6.97
CA TRP A 261 16.40 -13.07 7.59
C TRP A 261 16.67 -14.49 7.07
N ALA A 262 15.82 -15.05 6.19
CA ALA A 262 15.90 -16.44 5.74
C ALA A 262 17.14 -16.72 4.84
N PHE A 263 17.71 -15.69 4.22
CA PHE A 263 18.81 -15.80 3.26
C PHE A 263 20.19 -15.42 3.85
N GLY A 264 20.29 -15.37 5.18
CA GLY A 264 21.53 -15.08 5.92
C GLY A 264 21.80 -13.58 6.12
N GLN A 265 22.80 -13.29 6.96
CA GLN A 265 23.04 -11.95 7.50
C GLN A 265 23.18 -10.86 6.41
N LYS A 266 23.84 -11.16 5.29
CA LYS A 266 24.01 -10.20 4.20
C LYS A 266 22.67 -9.70 3.66
N VAL A 267 21.72 -10.61 3.39
CA VAL A 267 20.41 -10.26 2.85
C VAL A 267 19.51 -9.62 3.93
N GLU A 268 19.67 -10.06 5.18
CA GLU A 268 19.04 -9.40 6.32
C GLU A 268 19.48 -7.93 6.45
N ASP A 269 20.77 -7.65 6.29
CA ASP A 269 21.33 -6.29 6.34
C ASP A 269 20.85 -5.43 5.16
N VAL A 270 20.80 -6.00 3.95
CA VAL A 270 20.20 -5.34 2.77
C VAL A 270 18.73 -5.01 3.01
N SER A 271 17.98 -5.96 3.59
CA SER A 271 16.57 -5.80 3.91
C SER A 271 16.35 -4.73 4.98
N ARG A 272 17.16 -4.75 6.05
CA ARG A 272 17.15 -3.73 7.11
C ARG A 272 17.38 -2.35 6.52
N MET A 273 18.44 -2.19 5.73
CA MET A 273 18.80 -0.92 5.09
C MET A 273 17.68 -0.42 4.18
N ALA A 274 17.09 -1.29 3.36
CA ALA A 274 15.98 -0.93 2.48
C ALA A 274 14.74 -0.46 3.27
N LEU A 275 14.37 -1.17 4.34
CA LEU A 275 13.23 -0.81 5.18
C LEU A 275 13.50 0.45 6.01
N GLU A 276 14.70 0.65 6.55
CA GLU A 276 15.09 1.88 7.25
C GLU A 276 14.96 3.11 6.34
N ARG A 277 15.39 3.02 5.07
CA ARG A 277 15.17 4.07 4.06
C ARG A 277 13.68 4.37 3.86
N ARG A 278 12.84 3.34 3.77
CA ARG A 278 11.38 3.49 3.68
C ARG A 278 10.82 4.21 4.89
N TYR A 279 11.19 3.81 6.11
CA TYR A 279 10.67 4.40 7.34
C TYR A 279 11.15 5.83 7.57
N VAL A 280 12.37 6.18 7.17
CA VAL A 280 12.83 7.58 7.12
C VAL A 280 11.96 8.42 6.18
N LEU A 281 11.50 7.85 5.06
CA LEU A 281 10.59 8.51 4.12
C LEU A 281 9.11 8.46 4.53
N LEU A 282 8.74 7.88 5.67
CA LEU A 282 7.33 7.73 6.08
C LEU A 282 6.56 9.08 6.05
N PRO A 283 7.11 10.22 6.53
CA PRO A 283 6.45 11.52 6.40
C PRO A 283 6.14 11.95 4.97
N TYR A 284 7.05 11.63 4.04
CA TYR A 284 6.87 11.93 2.63
C TYR A 284 5.82 10.99 2.00
N TYR A 285 5.89 9.68 2.25
CA TYR A 285 4.85 8.74 1.78
C TYR A 285 3.47 9.08 2.31
N TYR A 286 3.36 9.48 3.58
CA TYR A 286 2.08 9.84 4.18
C TYR A 286 1.51 11.13 3.57
N THR A 287 2.38 12.09 3.26
CA THR A 287 2.00 13.31 2.51
C THR A 287 1.50 12.98 1.11
N LEU A 288 2.18 12.06 0.41
CA LEU A 288 1.77 11.62 -0.92
C LEU A 288 0.47 10.79 -0.90
N LEU A 289 0.23 10.02 0.17
CA LEU A 289 -1.04 9.31 0.36
C LEU A 289 -2.20 10.29 0.54
N HIS A 290 -1.99 11.40 1.27
CA HIS A 290 -2.97 12.48 1.36
C HIS A 290 -3.20 13.14 -0.02
N GLU A 291 -2.14 13.52 -0.74
CA GLU A 291 -2.26 14.08 -2.09
C GLU A 291 -3.04 13.16 -3.05
N ALA A 292 -2.74 11.86 -3.01
CA ALA A 292 -3.45 10.86 -3.80
C ALA A 292 -4.94 10.80 -3.45
N SER A 293 -5.30 10.94 -2.17
CA SER A 293 -6.70 10.95 -1.72
C SER A 293 -7.49 12.20 -2.15
N GLU A 294 -6.81 13.34 -2.30
CA GLU A 294 -7.43 14.61 -2.67
C GLU A 294 -7.47 14.83 -4.19
N THR A 295 -6.45 14.38 -4.92
CA THR A 295 -6.23 14.73 -6.34
C THR A 295 -6.21 13.54 -7.28
N GLY A 296 -6.05 12.33 -6.76
CA GLY A 296 -5.85 11.12 -7.56
C GLY A 296 -4.41 10.94 -8.10
N MET A 297 -3.48 11.82 -7.74
CA MET A 297 -2.09 11.72 -8.18
C MET A 297 -1.42 10.43 -7.64
N PRO A 298 -0.64 9.68 -8.45
CA PRO A 298 0.05 8.49 -7.96
C PRO A 298 1.13 8.82 -6.92
N ILE A 299 1.33 7.91 -5.96
CA ILE A 299 2.46 7.99 -5.01
C ILE A 299 3.76 7.65 -5.74
N MET A 300 3.77 6.53 -6.48
CA MET A 300 4.85 6.13 -7.38
C MET A 300 4.50 6.60 -8.79
N ARG A 301 5.32 7.49 -9.37
CA ARG A 301 5.03 8.19 -10.63
C ARG A 301 6.03 7.82 -11.72
N PRO A 302 5.61 7.81 -12.99
CA PRO A 302 6.53 7.55 -14.09
C PRO A 302 7.48 8.73 -14.27
N VAL A 303 8.68 8.47 -14.79
CA VAL A 303 9.73 9.51 -14.91
C VAL A 303 9.29 10.67 -15.80
N PHE A 304 8.45 10.43 -16.81
CA PHE A 304 7.94 11.49 -17.68
C PHE A 304 7.09 12.54 -16.95
N PHE A 305 6.63 12.30 -15.72
CA PHE A 305 5.96 13.34 -14.93
C PHE A 305 6.92 14.47 -14.50
N ALA A 306 8.23 14.23 -14.48
CA ALA A 306 9.22 15.28 -14.20
C ALA A 306 9.25 16.37 -15.29
N ASP A 307 9.06 15.96 -16.55
CA ASP A 307 8.88 16.87 -17.69
C ASP A 307 8.10 16.17 -18.83
N PRO A 308 6.76 16.34 -18.90
CA PRO A 308 5.93 15.72 -19.94
C PRO A 308 6.25 16.19 -21.37
N LYS A 309 7.00 17.30 -21.53
CA LYS A 309 7.43 17.81 -22.83
C LYS A 309 8.66 17.06 -23.36
N ASP A 310 9.47 16.45 -22.50
CA ASP A 310 10.62 15.67 -22.92
C ASP A 310 10.17 14.28 -23.40
N THR A 311 10.19 14.08 -24.72
CA THR A 311 9.77 12.82 -25.33
C THR A 311 10.67 11.64 -24.99
N LEU A 312 11.92 11.87 -24.55
CA LEU A 312 12.85 10.80 -24.20
C LEU A 312 12.44 10.08 -22.91
N LEU A 313 11.65 10.73 -22.04
CA LEU A 313 11.22 10.16 -20.76
C LEU A 313 9.99 9.25 -20.87
N ARG A 314 9.25 9.30 -21.99
CA ARG A 314 7.91 8.70 -22.10
C ARG A 314 7.88 7.18 -21.97
N ALA A 315 8.94 6.51 -22.41
CA ALA A 315 9.06 5.06 -22.40
C ALA A 315 9.90 4.53 -21.23
N GLU A 316 10.35 5.42 -20.33
CA GLU A 316 11.13 4.99 -19.17
C GLU A 316 10.24 4.24 -18.17
N GLU A 317 10.58 2.97 -17.93
CA GLU A 317 9.82 2.06 -17.06
C GLU A 317 10.70 1.28 -16.07
N GLN A 318 12.00 1.60 -15.97
CA GLN A 318 12.93 0.99 -15.03
C GLN A 318 13.12 1.90 -13.80
N ALA A 319 13.45 3.17 -14.04
CA ALA A 319 13.48 4.22 -13.03
C ALA A 319 12.07 4.80 -12.81
N PHE A 320 11.84 5.35 -11.62
CA PHE A 320 10.55 5.93 -11.26
C PHE A 320 10.72 7.03 -10.22
N LEU A 321 9.67 7.82 -10.03
CA LEU A 321 9.63 8.85 -9.00
C LEU A 321 8.77 8.38 -7.81
N ILE A 322 9.14 8.81 -6.61
CA ILE A 322 8.23 8.85 -5.45
C ILE A 322 7.83 10.30 -5.24
N GLY A 323 6.55 10.58 -5.45
CA GLY A 323 6.04 11.94 -5.62
C GLY A 323 6.73 12.64 -6.78
N GLU A 324 6.93 13.95 -6.66
CA GLU A 324 7.64 14.76 -7.67
C GLU A 324 9.14 14.94 -7.40
N ASN A 325 9.57 14.69 -6.16
CA ASN A 325 10.85 15.21 -5.66
C ASN A 325 11.94 14.16 -5.46
N LEU A 326 11.60 12.87 -5.45
CA LEU A 326 12.54 11.77 -5.26
C LEU A 326 12.55 10.86 -6.49
N LEU A 327 13.70 10.76 -7.15
CA LEU A 327 13.95 9.81 -8.24
C LEU A 327 14.63 8.57 -7.67
N VAL A 328 14.08 7.40 -7.98
CA VAL A 328 14.58 6.09 -7.62
C VAL A 328 15.10 5.41 -8.88
N VAL A 329 16.38 5.02 -8.87
CA VAL A 329 17.01 4.26 -9.95
C VAL A 329 17.43 2.90 -9.39
N PRO A 330 16.64 1.84 -9.62
CA PRO A 330 17.00 0.48 -9.20
C PRO A 330 18.37 0.06 -9.74
N GLU A 331 19.09 -0.80 -9.03
CA GLU A 331 20.45 -1.20 -9.45
C GLU A 331 20.49 -1.87 -10.83
N TRP A 332 19.44 -2.62 -11.17
CA TRP A 332 19.33 -3.38 -12.41
C TRP A 332 19.02 -2.50 -13.62
N ALA A 333 18.67 -1.22 -13.41
CA ALA A 333 18.29 -0.31 -14.47
C ALA A 333 19.47 -0.06 -15.42
N GLN A 334 19.29 -0.39 -16.71
CA GLN A 334 20.33 -0.24 -17.73
C GLN A 334 20.08 1.03 -18.54
N ASN A 335 20.99 2.01 -18.41
CA ASN A 335 20.94 3.30 -19.11
C ASN A 335 19.54 3.94 -19.14
N PRO A 336 18.85 4.08 -17.99
CA PRO A 336 17.50 4.64 -17.95
C PRO A 336 17.50 6.10 -18.45
N ALA A 337 16.42 6.50 -19.12
CA ALA A 337 16.21 7.89 -19.49
C ALA A 337 15.86 8.70 -18.23
N LEU A 338 16.76 9.60 -17.84
CA LEU A 338 16.62 10.41 -16.63
C LEU A 338 16.22 11.85 -16.96
N PRO A 339 15.44 12.52 -16.09
CA PRO A 339 15.01 13.89 -16.32
C PRO A 339 16.20 14.85 -16.28
N LYS A 340 16.12 15.90 -17.09
CA LYS A 340 17.10 17.00 -17.11
C LYS A 340 16.95 17.89 -15.87
N GLY A 341 17.92 18.80 -15.70
CA GLY A 341 17.97 19.74 -14.59
C GLY A 341 18.74 19.20 -13.39
N ILE A 342 18.56 19.85 -12.23
CA ILE A 342 19.27 19.50 -11.01
C ILE A 342 18.63 18.26 -10.39
N TRP A 343 19.39 17.17 -10.34
CA TRP A 343 19.05 15.94 -9.62
C TRP A 343 20.28 15.44 -8.87
N ARG A 344 20.34 15.71 -7.56
CA ARG A 344 21.51 15.41 -6.72
C ARG A 344 21.37 14.05 -6.07
N ASN A 345 22.47 13.30 -6.01
CA ASN A 345 22.50 12.02 -5.30
C ASN A 345 22.10 12.23 -3.83
N LEU A 346 21.29 11.31 -3.32
CA LEU A 346 20.75 11.36 -1.97
C LEU A 346 21.07 10.05 -1.24
N SER A 347 21.63 10.20 -0.04
CA SER A 347 21.75 9.13 0.96
C SER A 347 20.75 9.43 2.08
N LEU A 348 19.90 8.46 2.42
CA LEU A 348 18.89 8.62 3.47
C LEU A 348 19.42 8.14 4.83
N ILE A 349 20.25 7.11 4.82
CA ILE A 349 20.86 6.51 6.00
C ILE A 349 22.33 6.21 5.73
N PRO A 350 23.20 6.19 6.76
CA PRO A 350 24.63 5.96 6.56
C PRO A 350 24.93 4.66 5.81
N GLY A 351 25.67 4.76 4.70
CA GLY A 351 26.17 3.61 3.94
C GLY A 351 25.24 3.07 2.86
N ASP A 352 24.02 3.61 2.72
CA ASP A 352 23.09 3.19 1.66
C ASP A 352 23.58 3.49 0.23
N ASP A 353 24.52 4.44 0.11
CA ASP A 353 25.17 4.83 -1.14
C ASP A 353 26.29 3.88 -1.58
N LYS A 354 26.74 2.99 -0.68
CA LYS A 354 27.84 2.04 -0.91
C LYS A 354 27.39 0.61 -1.13
N ASP A 355 26.17 0.27 -0.74
CA ASP A 355 25.61 -1.06 -0.92
C ASP A 355 25.16 -1.28 -2.37
N SER A 356 25.52 -2.43 -2.94
CA SER A 356 25.28 -2.73 -4.36
C SER A 356 23.84 -3.12 -4.70
N TYR A 357 23.03 -3.50 -3.70
CA TYR A 357 21.61 -3.85 -3.90
C TYR A 357 20.73 -2.61 -3.89
N GLN A 358 21.10 -1.62 -3.07
CA GLN A 358 20.29 -0.43 -2.85
C GLN A 358 20.07 0.38 -4.13
N ALA A 359 18.81 0.77 -4.36
CA ALA A 359 18.48 1.71 -5.43
C ALA A 359 19.18 3.05 -5.20
N LYS A 360 19.72 3.65 -6.27
CA LYS A 360 20.28 5.00 -6.22
C LYS A 360 19.16 6.01 -6.12
N LEU A 361 19.28 6.96 -5.20
CA LEU A 361 18.29 8.00 -5.00
C LEU A 361 18.81 9.34 -5.47
N LYS A 362 17.92 10.15 -6.04
CA LYS A 362 18.20 11.55 -6.34
C LYS A 362 17.09 12.47 -5.91
N ILE A 363 17.44 13.62 -5.33
CA ILE A 363 16.52 14.69 -4.99
C ILE A 363 16.51 15.75 -6.09
N ARG A 364 15.31 16.21 -6.47
CA ARG A 364 15.10 17.28 -7.46
C ARG A 364 15.57 18.65 -6.93
N GLY A 365 16.19 19.47 -7.77
CA GLY A 365 16.40 20.89 -7.46
C GLY A 365 15.06 21.64 -7.36
N GLY A 366 14.94 22.50 -6.36
CA GLY A 366 13.69 23.16 -6.01
C GLY A 366 12.87 22.41 -4.97
N ALA A 367 13.36 21.28 -4.43
CA ALA A 367 12.58 20.41 -3.55
C ALA A 367 13.01 20.46 -2.07
N ILE A 368 12.00 20.31 -1.22
CA ILE A 368 12.15 19.98 0.20
C ILE A 368 11.38 18.68 0.46
N ILE A 369 12.09 17.64 0.92
CA ILE A 369 11.50 16.35 1.31
C ILE A 369 11.51 16.24 2.85
N PRO A 370 10.35 16.16 3.52
CA PRO A 370 10.30 15.88 4.95
C PRO A 370 10.59 14.40 5.21
N THR A 371 11.47 14.12 6.15
CA THR A 371 11.83 12.76 6.58
C THR A 371 11.78 12.65 8.10
N GLY A 372 11.44 11.47 8.58
CA GLY A 372 11.45 11.13 10.00
C GLY A 372 12.77 10.48 10.41
N LYS A 373 12.78 9.94 11.63
CA LYS A 373 13.83 9.02 12.07
C LYS A 373 13.50 7.57 11.71
N ILE A 374 14.50 6.70 11.84
CA ILE A 374 14.29 5.25 11.83
C ILE A 374 13.40 4.87 13.02
N ILE A 375 12.35 4.10 12.75
CA ILE A 375 11.40 3.57 13.73
C ILE A 375 11.15 2.08 13.44
N GLN A 376 10.77 1.30 14.45
CA GLN A 376 10.46 -0.13 14.25
C GLN A 376 9.04 -0.37 13.76
N ASN A 377 8.12 0.53 14.12
CA ASN A 377 6.72 0.50 13.67
C ASN A 377 6.14 1.92 13.63
N THR A 378 4.98 2.07 13.01
CA THR A 378 4.34 3.38 12.78
C THR A 378 3.68 3.99 14.03
N ASN A 379 3.71 3.32 15.19
CA ASN A 379 3.20 3.87 16.45
C ASN A 379 4.28 4.67 17.19
N GLU A 380 5.54 4.57 16.77
CA GLU A 380 6.61 5.41 17.28
C GLU A 380 6.56 6.81 16.69
N LYS A 381 7.14 7.77 17.44
CA LYS A 381 7.23 9.16 17.05
C LYS A 381 8.20 9.37 15.87
N SER A 382 7.70 9.21 14.65
CA SER A 382 8.48 9.33 13.41
C SER A 382 9.03 10.74 13.20
N LEU A 383 8.26 11.76 13.59
CA LEU A 383 8.61 13.16 13.36
C LEU A 383 9.53 13.74 14.42
N ASP A 384 9.93 13.00 15.45
CA ASP A 384 10.83 13.52 16.49
C ASP A 384 12.20 12.80 16.47
N PRO A 385 13.22 13.35 15.77
CA PRO A 385 13.25 14.65 15.09
C PRO A 385 12.78 14.61 13.61
N LEU A 386 12.19 15.72 13.16
CA LEU A 386 11.84 15.98 11.75
C LEU A 386 13.11 16.45 11.05
N THR A 387 13.41 15.87 9.89
CA THR A 387 14.50 16.33 9.02
C THR A 387 13.94 16.83 7.70
N LEU A 388 14.38 18.00 7.24
CA LEU A 388 14.06 18.54 5.92
C LEU A 388 15.28 18.39 5.01
N LEU A 389 15.17 17.54 4.00
CA LEU A 389 16.18 17.39 2.94
C LEU A 389 15.89 18.44 1.86
N VAL A 390 16.81 19.38 1.67
CA VAL A 390 16.62 20.54 0.80
C VAL A 390 17.62 20.49 -0.35
N CYS A 391 17.12 20.56 -1.59
CA CYS A 391 17.96 20.74 -2.77
C CYS A 391 17.49 21.99 -3.51
N LEU A 392 18.28 23.06 -3.48
CA LEU A 392 17.94 24.31 -4.16
C LEU A 392 17.98 24.16 -5.68
N ASP A 393 17.12 24.90 -6.36
CA ASP A 393 17.12 25.04 -7.82
C ASP A 393 18.17 26.06 -8.30
N GLU A 394 18.13 26.39 -9.60
CA GLU A 394 19.01 27.38 -10.23
C GLU A 394 18.82 28.81 -9.68
N LYS A 395 17.65 29.12 -9.11
CA LYS A 395 17.34 30.41 -8.49
C LYS A 395 17.74 30.45 -7.01
N GLY A 396 18.19 29.33 -6.45
CA GLY A 396 18.51 29.22 -5.04
C GLY A 396 17.26 29.05 -4.17
N GLU A 397 16.17 28.53 -4.72
CA GLU A 397 14.89 28.34 -4.03
C GLU A 397 14.55 26.84 -3.91
N ALA A 398 13.75 26.48 -2.91
CA ALA A 398 13.10 25.18 -2.83
C ALA A 398 11.79 25.22 -2.02
N HIS A 399 10.88 24.29 -2.33
CA HIS A 399 9.57 24.17 -1.71
C HIS A 399 9.25 22.72 -1.35
N GLY A 400 8.40 22.53 -0.34
CA GLY A 400 7.87 21.21 -0.02
C GLY A 400 6.71 21.31 0.96
N THR A 401 6.06 20.17 1.19
CA THR A 401 4.92 20.07 2.09
C THR A 401 5.02 18.86 3.00
N LEU A 402 4.35 18.94 4.15
CA LEU A 402 4.15 17.82 5.08
C LEU A 402 2.69 17.80 5.51
N TYR A 403 2.01 16.67 5.28
CA TYR A 403 0.73 16.35 5.91
C TYR A 403 0.94 15.33 7.02
N TRP A 404 0.30 15.55 8.17
CA TRP A 404 0.33 14.62 9.31
C TRP A 404 -0.97 14.69 10.11
N ASP A 405 -1.46 13.56 10.61
CA ASP A 405 -2.65 13.48 11.48
C ASP A 405 -2.51 12.27 12.44
N GLU A 406 -3.58 11.90 13.14
CA GLU A 406 -3.61 10.78 14.11
C GLU A 406 -3.41 9.38 13.48
N GLY A 407 -3.40 9.25 12.16
CA GLY A 407 -3.10 8.03 11.43
C GLY A 407 -4.30 7.12 11.18
N ASP A 408 -5.04 6.78 12.24
CA ASP A 408 -5.99 5.65 12.22
C ASP A 408 -7.47 6.04 12.34
N ASN A 409 -7.81 7.30 12.62
CA ASN A 409 -9.21 7.71 12.82
C ASN A 409 -9.66 8.85 11.89
N TRP A 410 -10.93 9.25 11.99
CA TRP A 410 -11.52 10.25 11.10
C TRP A 410 -11.37 11.71 11.54
N SER A 411 -10.63 12.00 12.62
CA SER A 411 -10.56 13.35 13.23
C SER A 411 -10.00 14.42 12.29
N PHE A 412 -9.26 14.04 11.24
CA PHE A 412 -8.83 14.95 10.17
C PHE A 412 -10.00 15.68 9.50
N LYS A 413 -11.18 15.05 9.42
CA LYS A 413 -12.40 15.67 8.87
C LYS A 413 -12.89 16.87 9.69
N ASP A 414 -12.57 16.89 10.98
CA ASP A 414 -12.91 17.96 11.92
C ASP A 414 -11.78 19.01 12.04
N GLY A 415 -10.78 18.91 11.17
CA GLY A 415 -9.60 19.77 11.13
C GLY A 415 -8.45 19.31 12.02
N ASN A 416 -8.51 18.10 12.61
CA ASN A 416 -7.42 17.54 13.42
C ASN A 416 -6.33 16.90 12.54
N TYR A 417 -5.68 17.75 11.75
CA TYR A 417 -4.50 17.43 10.96
C TYR A 417 -3.52 18.60 11.03
N SER A 418 -2.30 18.42 10.52
CA SER A 418 -1.30 19.45 10.32
C SER A 418 -0.83 19.40 8.88
N PHE A 419 -1.08 20.46 8.12
CA PHE A 419 -0.57 20.61 6.75
C PHE A 419 0.35 21.82 6.66
N GLN A 420 1.64 21.55 6.47
CA GLN A 420 2.72 22.55 6.53
C GLN A 420 3.33 22.75 5.14
N HIS A 421 3.59 24.01 4.78
CA HIS A 421 4.34 24.38 3.58
C HIS A 421 5.69 24.96 3.98
N PHE A 422 6.75 24.44 3.39
CA PHE A 422 8.12 24.88 3.63
C PHE A 422 8.67 25.65 2.44
N THR A 423 9.53 26.62 2.73
CA THR A 423 10.35 27.31 1.72
C THR A 423 11.78 27.37 2.17
N ALA A 424 12.71 27.19 1.24
CA ALA A 424 14.13 27.46 1.42
C ALA A 424 14.56 28.50 0.38
N ILE A 425 15.25 29.56 0.81
CA ILE A 425 15.71 30.63 -0.08
C ILE A 425 17.16 30.96 0.26
N ARG A 426 18.03 30.97 -0.76
CA ARG A 426 19.42 31.42 -0.65
C ARG A 426 19.46 32.95 -0.59
N THR A 427 20.11 33.46 0.44
CA THR A 427 20.34 34.88 0.68
C THR A 427 21.62 35.37 0.00
N ALA A 428 21.79 36.69 -0.06
CA ALA A 428 22.99 37.31 -0.65
C ALA A 428 24.30 36.91 0.05
N ASP A 429 24.26 36.64 1.36
CA ASP A 429 25.41 36.26 2.18
C ASP A 429 25.75 34.75 2.11
N ASN A 430 25.29 34.08 1.07
CA ASN A 430 25.48 32.64 0.86
C ASN A 430 24.90 31.75 1.97
N LYS A 431 23.86 32.22 2.66
CA LYS A 431 23.11 31.43 3.64
C LYS A 431 21.77 30.99 3.09
N VAL A 432 21.24 29.88 3.54
CA VAL A 432 19.90 29.40 3.18
C VAL A 432 18.97 29.56 4.37
N GLN A 433 17.89 30.30 4.19
CA GLN A 433 16.83 30.42 5.19
C GLN A 433 15.72 29.42 4.87
N VAL A 434 15.42 28.53 5.81
CA VAL A 434 14.35 27.53 5.70
C VAL A 434 13.28 27.79 6.75
N LYS A 435 12.01 27.87 6.34
CA LYS A 435 10.89 28.19 7.25
C LYS A 435 9.57 27.57 6.81
N ILE A 436 8.64 27.48 7.76
CA ILE A 436 7.22 27.25 7.47
C ILE A 436 6.62 28.57 6.97
N THR A 437 5.95 28.53 5.82
CA THR A 437 5.22 29.69 5.25
C THR A 437 3.72 29.60 5.43
N GLN A 438 3.20 28.38 5.59
CA GLN A 438 1.79 28.15 5.88
C GLN A 438 1.63 26.90 6.73
N LYS A 439 0.76 26.97 7.73
CA LYS A 439 0.33 25.85 8.57
C LYS A 439 -1.20 25.83 8.65
N LYS A 440 -1.82 24.70 8.29
CA LYS A 440 -3.28 24.49 8.36
C LYS A 440 -3.60 23.31 9.27
N GLY A 441 -4.78 23.35 9.87
CA GLY A 441 -5.28 22.32 10.78
C GLY A 441 -4.84 22.55 12.24
N LYS A 442 -5.35 21.71 13.15
CA LYS A 442 -5.23 21.85 14.60
C LYS A 442 -4.27 20.84 15.25
N TYR A 443 -3.82 19.85 14.51
CA TYR A 443 -2.96 18.80 15.05
C TYR A 443 -1.57 19.36 15.38
N ILE A 444 -1.04 19.00 16.56
CA ILE A 444 0.30 19.39 16.98
C ILE A 444 1.22 18.22 16.67
N THR A 445 2.16 18.42 15.74
CA THR A 445 3.14 17.40 15.38
C THR A 445 4.16 17.18 16.50
N GLU A 446 4.68 15.96 16.59
CA GLU A 446 5.57 15.51 17.67
C GLU A 446 6.83 16.38 17.82
N ASN A 447 7.31 16.95 16.72
CA ASN A 447 8.50 17.81 16.67
C ASN A 447 8.27 19.22 17.22
N ASN A 448 7.03 19.64 17.47
CA ASN A 448 6.70 21.01 17.89
C ASN A 448 7.38 22.10 17.03
N ASP A 449 7.29 21.94 15.70
CA ASP A 449 7.90 22.82 14.69
C ASP A 449 9.45 22.86 14.70
N MET A 450 10.12 22.03 15.51
CA MET A 450 11.57 21.85 15.45
C MET A 450 11.97 20.97 14.27
N ALA A 451 13.08 21.29 13.61
CA ALA A 451 13.61 20.43 12.56
C ALA A 451 15.13 20.49 12.46
N ILE A 452 15.70 19.45 11.86
CA ILE A 452 17.04 19.42 11.30
C ILE A 452 16.92 19.73 9.81
N VAL A 453 17.62 20.74 9.31
CA VAL A 453 17.66 21.07 7.89
C VAL A 453 18.97 20.57 7.31
N LYS A 454 18.90 19.81 6.21
CA LYS A 454 20.06 19.32 5.46
C LYS A 454 20.02 19.85 4.04
N ILE A 455 20.90 20.79 3.70
CA ILE A 455 21.06 21.31 2.34
C ILE A 455 21.99 20.38 1.55
N ILE A 456 21.44 19.73 0.52
CA ILE A 456 22.16 18.81 -0.34
C ILE A 456 22.80 19.57 -1.50
N THR A 457 24.13 19.53 -1.59
CA THR A 457 24.91 20.21 -2.63
C THR A 457 25.93 19.28 -3.28
N ASP A 458 26.52 19.71 -4.40
CA ASP A 458 27.59 18.96 -5.06
C ASP A 458 28.90 18.95 -4.26
N LYS A 459 29.04 19.85 -3.27
CA LYS A 459 30.19 19.93 -2.37
C LYS A 459 29.99 19.14 -1.06
N GLY A 460 28.79 18.60 -0.84
CA GLY A 460 28.43 17.90 0.40
C GLY A 460 27.14 18.42 1.02
N ILE A 461 26.90 18.01 2.27
CA ILE A 461 25.69 18.34 3.03
C ILE A 461 26.04 19.37 4.10
N TYR A 462 25.28 20.47 4.11
CA TYR A 462 25.32 21.49 5.15
C TYR A 462 24.08 21.37 6.02
N GLN A 463 24.21 21.54 7.33
CA GLN A 463 23.07 21.36 8.22
C GLN A 463 23.03 22.33 9.39
N ALA A 464 21.82 22.64 9.83
CA ALA A 464 21.52 23.33 11.07
C ALA A 464 20.20 22.78 11.65
N SER A 465 19.91 23.09 12.91
CA SER A 465 18.66 22.71 13.56
C SER A 465 18.05 23.91 14.28
N GLY A 466 16.73 23.98 14.33
CA GLY A 466 16.04 25.06 15.04
C GLY A 466 14.53 24.98 14.87
N ASN A 467 13.86 26.10 15.18
CA ASN A 467 12.43 26.22 15.03
C ASN A 467 12.08 26.74 13.62
N LEU A 468 11.22 26.03 12.89
CA LEU A 468 10.85 26.38 11.53
C LEU A 468 9.94 27.63 11.41
N VAL A 469 9.29 28.05 12.49
CA VAL A 469 8.49 29.29 12.54
C VAL A 469 9.41 30.51 12.64
N GLU A 470 10.47 30.42 13.43
CA GLU A 470 11.50 31.45 13.54
C GLU A 470 12.39 31.53 12.29
N GLY A 471 12.53 30.38 11.61
CA GLY A 471 13.38 30.21 10.44
C GLY A 471 14.75 29.68 10.83
N ILE A 472 15.19 28.64 10.12
CA ILE A 472 16.47 27.98 10.33
C ILE A 472 17.43 28.49 9.26
N GLU A 473 18.55 29.05 9.68
CA GLU A 473 19.62 29.51 8.79
C GLU A 473 20.70 28.44 8.67
N VAL A 474 21.06 28.08 7.43
CA VAL A 474 22.17 27.17 7.13
C VAL A 474 23.23 27.91 6.33
N GLN A 475 24.48 27.88 6.81
CA GLN A 475 25.62 28.44 6.10
C GLN A 475 26.12 27.44 5.03
N LEU A 476 26.23 27.87 3.76
CA LEU A 476 26.80 27.10 2.65
C LEU A 476 28.30 27.35 2.46
#